data_AF-A0A7L3IWF0-F1
#
_entry.id   AF-A0A7L3IWF0-F1
#
_cell.length_a   1.000
_cell.length_b   1.000
_cell.length_c   1.000
_cell.angle_alpha   90.00
_cell.angle_beta   90.00
_cell.angle_gamma   90.00
#
_symmetry.space_group_name_H-M   'P 1'
#
loop_
_entity.id
_entity.type
_entity.pdbx_description
1 polymer ?
#
loop_
_entity_poly.entity_id
_entity_poly.type
_entity_poly.pdbx_seq_one_letter_code
_entity_poly.pdbx_strand_id
1 'polypeptide(L)'
;SLPRLLIVYPWTQRFFASFGNLSSPTAIIGNPKVRAHGKKVLTSFGEAVKNLDNIKNTYAKLSELHCEKLHVDPENFRLLGDILIIVLASHFARDFTPACQFAWQKLVGVVAHALARKYH
;
A
#
# COMPACT_ATOMS: atom_id res chain seq x y z
N SER A 1 -6.25 1.66 -3.37
CA SER A 1 -6.96 1.15 -2.19
C SER A 1 -6.68 -0.35 -2.04
N LEU A 2 -6.68 -0.89 -0.82
CA LEU A 2 -6.41 -2.32 -0.59
C LEU A 2 -7.34 -3.27 -1.39
N PRO A 3 -8.65 -3.02 -1.50
CA PRO A 3 -9.51 -3.81 -2.39
C PRO A 3 -9.02 -3.89 -3.84
N ARG A 4 -8.57 -2.76 -4.41
CA ARG A 4 -8.05 -2.73 -5.79
C ARG A 4 -6.76 -3.53 -5.95
N LEU A 5 -5.87 -3.52 -4.95
CA LEU A 5 -4.67 -4.37 -4.96
C LEU A 5 -5.09 -5.85 -5.05
N LEU A 6 -6.01 -6.29 -4.18
CA LEU A 6 -6.46 -7.68 -4.10
C LEU A 6 -7.21 -8.14 -5.36
N ILE A 7 -7.86 -7.22 -6.09
CA ILE A 7 -8.59 -7.51 -7.33
C ILE A 7 -7.63 -7.55 -8.53
N VAL A 8 -6.77 -6.53 -8.68
CA VAL A 8 -5.87 -6.39 -9.83
C VAL A 8 -4.69 -7.36 -9.75
N TYR A 9 -4.22 -7.63 -8.54
CA TYR A 9 -3.07 -8.50 -8.27
C TYR A 9 -3.49 -9.63 -7.33
N PRO A 10 -4.25 -10.62 -7.81
CA PRO A 10 -4.92 -11.62 -6.96
C PRO A 10 -3.95 -12.50 -6.16
N TRP A 11 -2.70 -12.67 -6.60
CA TRP A 11 -1.68 -13.38 -5.82
C TRP A 11 -1.43 -12.73 -4.45
N THR A 12 -1.69 -11.44 -4.30
CA THR A 12 -1.53 -10.73 -3.01
C THR A 12 -2.56 -11.17 -1.95
N GLN A 13 -3.65 -11.83 -2.36
CA GLN A 13 -4.66 -12.37 -1.44
C GLN A 13 -4.08 -13.43 -0.49
N ARG A 14 -2.99 -14.12 -0.86
CA ARG A 14 -2.33 -15.12 -0.01
C ARG A 14 -1.90 -14.57 1.35
N PHE A 15 -1.57 -13.29 1.43
CA PHE A 15 -1.16 -12.61 2.67
C PHE A 15 -2.34 -12.28 3.60
N PHE A 16 -3.57 -12.46 3.13
CA PHE A 16 -4.81 -12.07 3.81
C PHE A 16 -5.77 -13.26 4.01
N ALA A 17 -5.27 -14.50 4.04
CA ALA A 17 -6.10 -15.69 4.21
C ALA A 17 -7.01 -15.64 5.46
N SER A 18 -6.55 -14.99 6.55
CA SER A 18 -7.34 -14.80 7.78
C SER A 18 -8.49 -13.78 7.65
N PHE A 19 -8.62 -13.11 6.51
CA PHE A 19 -9.67 -12.11 6.27
C PHE A 19 -10.99 -12.75 5.83
N GLY A 20 -11.03 -14.07 5.62
CA GLY A 20 -12.22 -14.79 5.19
C GLY A 20 -12.39 -14.74 3.69
N ASN A 21 -13.64 -14.61 3.22
CA ASN A 21 -13.94 -14.69 1.78
C ASN A 21 -13.35 -13.50 1.00
N LEU A 22 -12.47 -13.80 0.03
CA LEU A 22 -11.87 -12.88 -0.93
C LEU A 22 -12.04 -13.37 -2.39
N SER A 23 -12.93 -14.33 -2.66
CA SER A 23 -12.99 -15.06 -3.94
C SER A 23 -13.52 -14.26 -5.13
N SER A 24 -14.13 -13.10 -4.89
CA SER A 24 -14.69 -12.24 -5.93
C SER A 24 -14.51 -10.76 -5.60
N PRO A 25 -14.56 -9.85 -6.60
CA PRO A 25 -14.51 -8.41 -6.36
C PRO A 25 -15.55 -7.93 -5.35
N THR A 26 -16.79 -8.42 -5.44
CA THR A 26 -17.87 -8.09 -4.48
C THR A 26 -17.53 -8.54 -3.07
N ALA A 27 -17.00 -9.77 -2.90
CA ALA A 27 -16.58 -10.27 -1.61
C ALA A 27 -15.44 -9.42 -1.02
N ILE A 28 -14.43 -9.07 -1.84
CA ILE A 28 -13.28 -8.24 -1.42
C ILE A 28 -13.73 -6.85 -0.99
N ILE A 29 -14.58 -6.19 -1.78
CA ILE A 29 -15.05 -4.81 -1.51
C ILE A 29 -15.94 -4.79 -0.27
N GLY A 30 -16.81 -5.80 -0.09
CA GLY A 30 -17.69 -5.93 1.06
C GLY A 30 -16.99 -6.37 2.35
N ASN A 31 -15.73 -6.82 2.29
CA ASN A 31 -15.06 -7.42 3.44
C ASN A 31 -14.65 -6.38 4.50
N PRO A 32 -15.17 -6.46 5.74
CA PRO A 32 -14.87 -5.47 6.78
C PRO A 32 -13.41 -5.50 7.25
N LYS A 33 -12.74 -6.66 7.20
CA LYS A 33 -11.31 -6.78 7.55
C LYS A 33 -10.43 -6.14 6.49
N VAL A 34 -10.76 -6.30 5.21
CA VAL A 34 -10.09 -5.58 4.10
C VAL A 34 -10.24 -4.08 4.29
N ARG A 35 -11.45 -3.59 4.59
CA ARG A 35 -11.68 -2.15 4.83
C ARG A 35 -10.87 -1.64 6.03
N ALA A 36 -10.89 -2.37 7.15
CA ALA A 36 -10.14 -2.00 8.35
C ALA A 36 -8.62 -1.98 8.12
N HIS A 37 -8.08 -2.96 7.40
CA HIS A 37 -6.66 -2.99 7.06
C HIS A 37 -6.29 -1.90 6.06
N GLY A 38 -7.14 -1.64 5.06
CA GLY A 38 -6.96 -0.53 4.12
C GLY A 38 -6.85 0.83 4.84
N LYS A 39 -7.63 1.04 5.90
CA LYS A 39 -7.50 2.22 6.77
C LYS A 39 -6.11 2.27 7.43
N LYS A 40 -5.63 1.17 8.01
CA LYS A 40 -4.29 1.11 8.63
C LYS A 40 -3.18 1.45 7.64
N VAL A 41 -3.25 0.92 6.42
CA VAL A 41 -2.31 1.21 5.34
C VAL A 41 -2.31 2.71 4.99
N LEU A 42 -3.48 3.30 4.76
CA LEU A 42 -3.59 4.74 4.44
C LEU A 42 -3.14 5.64 5.59
N THR A 43 -3.47 5.29 6.84
CA THR A 43 -2.95 6.00 8.03
C THR A 43 -1.43 5.95 8.06
N SER A 44 -0.82 4.78 7.79
CA SER A 44 0.63 4.66 7.73
C SER A 44 1.23 5.53 6.62
N PHE A 45 0.65 5.58 5.41
CA PHE A 45 1.09 6.53 4.37
C PHE A 45 1.01 8.00 4.81
N GLY A 46 -0.01 8.36 5.60
CA GLY A 46 -0.10 9.68 6.22
C GLY A 46 1.08 9.99 7.15
N GLU A 47 1.60 8.98 7.86
CA GLU A 47 2.82 9.14 8.67
C GLU A 47 4.08 9.34 7.82
N ALA A 48 4.16 8.77 6.60
CA ALA A 48 5.24 9.09 5.67
C ALA A 48 5.27 10.58 5.30
N VAL A 49 4.10 11.15 4.99
CA VAL A 49 3.95 12.57 4.62
C VAL A 49 4.36 13.49 5.76
N LYS A 50 4.11 13.10 7.02
CA LYS A 50 4.54 13.86 8.20
C LYS A 50 6.04 13.75 8.49
N ASN A 51 6.72 12.75 7.92
CA ASN A 51 8.11 12.41 8.25
C ASN A 51 8.97 12.26 6.98
N LEU A 52 8.80 13.15 5.98
CA LEU A 52 9.43 13.02 4.66
C LEU A 52 10.96 12.85 4.71
N ASP A 53 11.63 13.53 5.66
CA ASP A 53 13.09 13.46 5.83
C ASP A 53 13.57 12.22 6.60
N ASN A 54 12.64 11.49 7.22
CA ASN A 54 12.95 10.37 8.12
C ASN A 54 12.19 9.07 7.78
N ILE A 55 11.61 8.96 6.58
CA ILE A 55 10.78 7.82 6.14
C ILE A 55 11.46 6.48 6.43
N LYS A 56 12.77 6.36 6.19
CA LYS A 56 13.52 5.11 6.43
C LYS A 56 13.39 4.61 7.87
N ASN A 57 13.51 5.50 8.85
CA ASN A 57 13.41 5.11 10.26
C ASN A 57 11.95 4.95 10.69
N THR A 58 11.04 5.78 10.15
CA THR A 58 9.59 5.65 10.35
C THR A 58 9.08 4.25 10.00
N TYR A 59 9.61 3.66 8.93
CA TYR A 59 9.18 2.36 8.42
C TYR A 59 10.05 1.16 8.84
N ALA A 60 11.09 1.35 9.64
CA ALA A 60 12.05 0.27 9.97
C ALA A 60 11.37 -0.97 10.59
N LYS A 61 10.55 -0.78 11.63
CA LYS A 61 9.79 -1.88 12.27
C LYS A 61 8.78 -2.53 11.33
N LEU A 62 8.21 -1.74 10.41
CA LEU A 62 7.23 -2.25 9.45
C LEU A 62 7.92 -3.06 8.35
N SER A 63 9.13 -2.66 7.95
CA SER A 63 10.00 -3.41 7.04
C SER A 63 10.36 -4.79 7.63
N GLU A 64 10.81 -4.82 8.89
CA GLU A 64 11.11 -6.08 9.61
C GLU A 64 9.87 -6.98 9.68
N LEU A 65 8.70 -6.44 10.06
CA LEU A 65 7.45 -7.20 10.10
C LEU A 65 7.12 -7.83 8.74
N HIS A 66 7.20 -7.06 7.65
CA HIS A 66 6.82 -7.55 6.33
C HIS A 66 7.83 -8.53 5.75
N CYS A 67 9.11 -8.40 6.08
CA CYS A 67 10.18 -9.31 5.70
C CYS A 67 10.10 -10.62 6.50
N GLU A 68 10.26 -10.53 7.82
CA GLU A 68 10.57 -11.66 8.70
C GLU A 68 9.34 -12.48 9.08
N LYS A 69 8.17 -11.84 9.16
CA LYS A 69 6.94 -12.53 9.63
C LYS A 69 5.92 -12.74 8.53
N LEU A 70 5.76 -11.76 7.65
CA LEU A 70 4.72 -11.82 6.60
C LEU A 70 5.27 -12.34 5.27
N HIS A 71 6.59 -12.37 5.10
CA HIS A 71 7.29 -12.82 3.89
C HIS A 71 6.70 -12.20 2.61
N VAL A 72 6.38 -10.90 2.67
CA VAL A 72 5.82 -10.15 1.55
C VAL A 72 6.93 -9.84 0.57
N ASP A 73 6.84 -10.29 -0.68
CA ASP A 73 7.80 -9.90 -1.72
C ASP A 73 7.83 -8.37 -1.86
N PRO A 74 9.03 -7.72 -1.80
CA PRO A 74 9.18 -6.27 -1.90
C PRO A 74 8.49 -5.62 -3.10
N GLU A 75 8.35 -6.34 -4.21
CA GLU A 75 7.71 -5.79 -5.41
C GLU A 75 6.23 -5.43 -5.15
N ASN A 76 5.57 -6.13 -4.24
CA ASN A 76 4.18 -5.82 -3.87
C ASN A 76 4.02 -4.44 -3.22
N PHE A 77 5.08 -3.85 -2.64
CA PHE A 77 5.02 -2.48 -2.14
C PHE A 77 4.90 -1.45 -3.26
N ARG A 78 5.57 -1.68 -4.39
CA ARG A 78 5.45 -0.83 -5.58
C ARG A 78 4.05 -0.93 -6.18
N LEU A 79 3.54 -2.16 -6.33
CA LEU A 79 2.17 -2.39 -6.81
C LEU A 79 1.11 -1.68 -5.96
N LEU A 80 1.27 -1.71 -4.63
CA LEU A 80 0.38 -0.97 -3.74
C LEU A 80 0.51 0.55 -3.92
N GLY A 81 1.73 1.05 -4.13
CA GLY A 81 2.01 2.46 -4.48
C GLY A 81 1.30 2.89 -5.76
N ASP A 82 1.41 2.12 -6.85
CA ASP A 82 0.74 2.42 -8.12
C ASP A 82 -0.78 2.44 -7.98
N ILE A 83 -1.33 1.48 -7.22
CA ILE A 83 -2.75 1.43 -6.89
C ILE A 83 -3.19 2.65 -6.04
N LEU A 84 -2.31 3.23 -5.23
CA LEU A 84 -2.60 4.47 -4.52
C LEU A 84 -2.65 5.66 -5.49
N ILE A 85 -1.68 5.77 -6.41
CA ILE A 85 -1.67 6.81 -7.45
C ILE A 85 -2.95 6.78 -8.29
N ILE A 86 -3.36 5.59 -8.76
CA ILE A 86 -4.58 5.42 -9.54
C ILE A 86 -5.82 5.88 -8.76
N VAL A 87 -5.89 5.58 -7.45
CA VAL A 87 -7.02 5.99 -6.60
C VAL A 87 -7.02 7.50 -6.37
N LEU A 88 -5.87 8.12 -6.12
CA LEU A 88 -5.76 9.57 -5.98
C LEU A 88 -6.17 10.29 -7.28
N ALA A 89 -5.67 9.82 -8.43
CA ALA A 89 -6.05 10.34 -9.74
C ALA A 89 -7.56 10.21 -9.98
N SER A 90 -8.16 9.06 -9.65
CA SER A 90 -9.60 8.87 -9.81
C SER A 90 -10.43 9.76 -8.86
N HIS A 91 -9.92 10.04 -7.66
CA HIS A 91 -10.65 10.79 -6.64
C HIS A 91 -10.60 12.30 -6.86
N PHE A 92 -9.42 12.83 -7.17
CA PHE A 92 -9.20 14.26 -7.37
C PHE A 92 -9.37 14.70 -8.84
N ALA A 93 -9.43 13.75 -9.78
CA ALA A 93 -9.64 13.99 -11.20
C ALA A 93 -8.72 15.10 -11.75
N ARG A 94 -9.28 16.25 -12.15
CA ARG A 94 -8.51 17.36 -12.73
C ARG A 94 -7.56 18.02 -11.74
N ASP A 95 -7.82 17.91 -10.45
CA ASP A 95 -6.97 18.49 -9.39
C ASP A 95 -5.72 17.64 -9.14
N PHE A 96 -5.69 16.38 -9.61
CA PHE A 96 -4.50 15.54 -9.60
C PHE A 96 -3.61 15.85 -10.81
N THR A 97 -3.05 17.05 -10.81
CA THR A 97 -2.19 17.55 -11.90
C THR A 97 -0.96 16.67 -12.11
N PRO A 98 -0.29 16.74 -13.28
CA PRO A 98 0.95 16.01 -13.53
C PRO A 98 2.04 16.26 -12.47
N ALA A 99 2.14 17.50 -11.96
CA ALA A 99 3.07 17.83 -10.89
C ALA A 99 2.70 17.14 -9.56
N CYS A 100 1.41 17.08 -9.23
CA CYS A 100 0.90 16.34 -8.08
C CYS A 100 1.19 14.85 -8.22
N GLN A 101 0.90 14.26 -9.39
CA GLN A 101 1.21 12.87 -9.68
C GLN A 101 2.70 12.57 -9.52
N PHE A 102 3.59 13.41 -10.06
CA PHE A 102 5.03 13.24 -9.91
C PHE A 102 5.48 13.25 -8.44
N ALA A 103 4.96 14.20 -7.65
CA ALA A 103 5.27 14.28 -6.22
C ALA A 103 4.81 13.02 -5.46
N TRP A 104 3.59 12.54 -5.72
CA TRP A 104 3.08 11.32 -5.12
C TRP A 104 3.82 10.07 -5.59
N GLN A 105 4.20 9.97 -6.87
CA GLN A 105 5.02 8.88 -7.41
C GLN A 105 6.37 8.81 -6.69
N LYS A 106 7.02 9.96 -6.48
CA LYS A 106 8.26 10.02 -5.69
C LYS A 106 8.04 9.52 -4.27
N LEU A 107 6.97 9.98 -3.60
CA LEU A 107 6.66 9.55 -2.23
C LEU A 107 6.42 8.04 -2.14
N VAL A 108 5.57 7.45 -2.99
CA VAL A 108 5.28 6.01 -2.93
C VAL A 108 6.53 5.18 -3.25
N GLY A 109 7.40 5.66 -4.15
CA GLY A 109 8.69 5.04 -4.43
C GLY A 109 9.63 5.03 -3.22
N VAL A 110 9.74 6.16 -2.50
CA VAL A 110 10.55 6.25 -1.27
C VAL A 110 9.98 5.37 -0.16
N VAL A 111 8.65 5.32 0.01
CA VAL A 111 7.99 4.43 0.98
C VAL A 111 8.23 2.96 0.64
N ALA A 112 8.08 2.55 -0.63
CA ALA A 112 8.36 1.18 -1.05
C ALA A 112 9.82 0.80 -0.79
N HIS A 113 10.76 1.68 -1.11
CA HIS A 113 12.18 1.47 -0.81
C HIS A 113 12.46 1.36 0.70
N ALA A 114 11.80 2.19 1.52
CA ALA A 114 11.94 2.12 2.98
C ALA A 114 11.38 0.81 3.57
N LEU A 115 10.24 0.33 3.04
CA LEU A 115 9.64 -0.94 3.43
C LEU A 115 10.46 -2.15 2.98
N ALA A 116 11.20 -2.05 1.88
CA ALA A 116 12.08 -3.12 1.38
C ALA A 116 13.46 -3.16 2.05
N ARG A 117 13.78 -2.21 2.94
CA ARG A 117 15.17 -2.04 3.44
C ARG A 117 15.73 -3.23 4.21
N LYS A 118 14.91 -3.96 4.97
CA LYS A 118 15.32 -5.07 5.85
C LYS A 118 15.23 -6.45 5.18
N TYR A 119 15.15 -6.48 3.85
CA TYR A 119 15.12 -7.70 3.06
C TYR A 119 16.53 -8.22 2.70
N HIS A 120 17.57 -7.61 3.27
CA HIS A 120 18.98 -7.95 3.12
C HIS A 120 19.63 -8.15 4.48
#